data_AF-A0A968BT76-F1
#
_entry.id   AF-A0A968BT76-F1
#
_cell.length_a   1.000
_cell.length_b   1.000
_cell.length_c   1.000
_cell.angle_alpha   90.00
_cell.angle_beta   90.00
_cell.angle_gamma   90.00
#
_symmetry.space_group_name_H-M   'P 1'
#
loop_
_entity.id
_entity.type
_entity.pdbx_description
1 polymer ?
#
loop_
_entity_poly.entity_id
_entity_poly.type
_entity_poly.pdbx_seq_one_letter_code
_entity_poly.pdbx_strand_id
1 'polypeptide(L)'
;MYDLKTAAQSGVDSTGNGSRSLFSPPSPSPTNLVLGAGETPLAEMIAGIDEGLLADSALGLGQGNVLSGAFSNSLGLAYKIEKGEIVGRVKDVSIAGNVYDLLQDVAAVSRESEWIYNNFSLPCILLDDMNVVAKE
;
A
#
# COMPACT_ATOMS: atom_id res chain seq x y z
N MET A 1 0.36 3.61 -18.84
CA MET A 1 0.56 2.15 -18.95
C MET A 1 -0.54 1.61 -19.83
N TYR A 2 -0.20 0.90 -20.89
CA TYR A 2 -1.16 0.54 -21.94
C TYR A 2 -0.98 -0.92 -22.37
N ASP A 3 -2.12 -1.58 -22.60
CA ASP A 3 -2.21 -2.78 -23.43
C ASP A 3 -2.48 -2.39 -24.89
N LEU A 4 -2.57 -3.36 -25.80
CA LEU A 4 -2.80 -3.07 -27.24
C LEU A 4 -4.10 -2.30 -27.50
N LYS A 5 -5.17 -2.64 -26.79
CA LYS A 5 -6.49 -2.03 -27.00
C LYS A 5 -6.52 -0.57 -26.53
N THR A 6 -6.05 -0.32 -25.31
CA THR A 6 -6.05 1.01 -24.71
C THR A 6 -5.00 1.94 -25.34
N ALA A 7 -3.88 1.39 -25.83
CA ALA A 7 -2.90 2.11 -26.64
C ALA A 7 -3.55 2.65 -27.92
N ALA A 8 -4.23 1.78 -28.68
CA ALA A 8 -4.94 2.17 -29.90
C ALA A 8 -6.04 3.21 -29.63
N GLN A 9 -6.82 3.05 -28.55
CA GLN A 9 -7.85 4.01 -28.15
C GLN A 9 -7.28 5.38 -27.75
N SER A 10 -6.07 5.40 -27.20
CA SER A 10 -5.42 6.64 -26.72
C SER A 10 -4.48 7.27 -27.76
N GLY A 11 -4.31 6.65 -28.93
CA GLY A 11 -3.42 7.15 -30.00
C GLY A 11 -1.94 7.09 -29.64
N VAL A 12 -1.53 6.13 -28.79
CA VAL A 12 -0.15 5.95 -28.32
C VAL A 12 0.33 4.52 -28.61
N ASP A 13 1.62 4.28 -28.46
CA ASP A 13 2.19 2.92 -28.55
C ASP A 13 1.92 2.11 -27.28
N SER A 14 1.82 0.78 -27.44
CA SER A 14 1.68 -0.14 -26.32
C SER A 14 2.93 -0.15 -25.45
N THR A 15 2.76 -0.17 -24.13
CA THR A 15 3.87 -0.28 -23.17
C THR A 15 4.16 -1.74 -22.79
N GLY A 16 3.49 -2.71 -23.44
CA GLY A 16 3.67 -4.14 -23.14
C GLY A 16 3.00 -4.59 -21.84
N ASN A 17 2.05 -3.82 -21.31
CA ASN A 17 1.44 -4.04 -20.00
C ASN A 17 0.07 -4.73 -20.06
N GLY A 18 -0.15 -5.62 -21.04
CA GLY A 18 -1.37 -6.41 -21.10
C GLY A 18 -1.28 -7.64 -20.20
N SER A 19 -2.16 -7.77 -19.21
CA SER A 19 -2.29 -8.98 -18.38
C SER A 19 -3.72 -9.49 -18.40
N ARG A 20 -3.92 -10.79 -18.16
CA ARG A 20 -5.25 -11.39 -18.03
C ARG A 20 -5.25 -12.51 -17.00
N SER A 21 -6.42 -12.74 -16.40
CA SER A 21 -6.71 -14.02 -15.76
C SER A 21 -7.20 -15.04 -16.80
N LEU A 22 -7.35 -16.30 -16.37
CA LEU A 22 -7.73 -17.41 -17.24
C LEU A 22 -9.01 -17.12 -18.06
N PHE A 23 -10.00 -16.48 -17.44
CA PHE A 23 -11.32 -16.24 -18.03
C PHE A 23 -11.64 -14.76 -18.32
N SER A 24 -10.65 -13.87 -18.29
CA SER A 24 -10.84 -12.44 -18.62
C SER A 24 -10.12 -12.04 -19.91
N PRO A 25 -10.61 -11.01 -20.63
CA PRO A 25 -9.82 -10.37 -21.66
C PRO A 25 -8.59 -9.67 -21.05
N PRO A 26 -7.52 -9.44 -21.83
CA PRO A 26 -6.41 -8.61 -21.39
C PRO A 26 -6.85 -7.21 -20.97
N SER A 27 -6.21 -6.67 -19.94
CA SER A 27 -6.30 -5.28 -19.51
C SER A 27 -4.93 -4.76 -19.07
N PRO A 28 -4.72 -3.42 -19.06
CA PRO A 28 -3.49 -2.82 -18.56
C PRO A 28 -3.19 -3.21 -17.10
N SER A 29 -1.95 -3.64 -16.82
CA SER A 29 -1.50 -4.02 -15.48
C SER A 29 0.04 -3.99 -15.37
N PRO A 30 0.61 -3.66 -14.19
CA PRO A 30 2.05 -3.78 -13.97
C PRO A 30 2.50 -5.25 -14.05
N THR A 31 3.71 -5.48 -14.58
CA THR A 31 4.38 -6.77 -14.49
C THR A 31 5.08 -6.90 -13.14
N ASN A 32 5.88 -5.90 -12.79
CA ASN A 32 6.46 -5.68 -11.47
C ASN A 32 6.24 -4.22 -11.09
N LEU A 33 5.89 -3.97 -9.84
CA LEU A 33 5.82 -2.63 -9.27
C LEU A 33 6.90 -2.49 -8.21
N VAL A 34 7.85 -1.59 -8.46
CA VAL A 34 8.98 -1.33 -7.56
C VAL A 34 8.88 0.10 -7.09
N LEU A 35 8.78 0.30 -5.78
CA LEU A 35 8.84 1.61 -5.16
C LEU A 35 10.26 1.83 -4.63
N GLY A 36 10.84 2.98 -4.98
CA GLY A 36 12.21 3.32 -4.57
C GLY A 36 12.32 3.44 -3.05
N ALA A 37 13.29 2.75 -2.46
CA ALA A 37 13.56 2.83 -1.04
C ALA A 37 14.01 4.24 -0.62
N GLY A 38 13.69 4.62 0.61
CA GLY A 38 14.23 5.82 1.23
C GLY A 38 15.59 5.57 1.87
N GLU A 39 15.99 6.48 2.76
CA GLU A 39 17.31 6.41 3.44
C GLU A 39 17.20 5.95 4.90
N THR A 40 16.04 6.16 5.53
CA THR A 40 15.83 5.87 6.95
C THR A 40 15.56 4.37 7.17
N PRO A 41 16.31 3.69 8.04
CA PRO A 41 15.99 2.31 8.43
C PRO A 41 14.62 2.21 9.09
N LEU A 42 13.87 1.14 8.80
CA LEU A 42 12.55 0.90 9.40
C LEU A 42 12.60 0.94 10.95
N ALA A 43 13.64 0.40 11.55
CA ALA A 43 13.80 0.42 13.01
C ALA A 43 13.91 1.85 13.57
N GLU A 44 14.57 2.76 12.86
CA GLU A 44 14.66 4.17 13.26
C GLU A 44 13.33 4.89 13.06
N MET A 45 12.60 4.56 11.99
CA MET A 45 11.24 5.07 11.78
C MET A 45 10.32 4.65 12.94
N ILE A 46 10.32 3.37 13.30
CA ILE A 46 9.52 2.84 14.43
C ILE A 46 9.92 3.55 15.72
N ALA A 47 11.22 3.70 16.00
CA ALA A 47 11.71 4.37 17.20
C ALA A 47 11.25 5.83 17.34
N GLY A 48 10.93 6.49 16.22
CA GLY A 48 10.40 7.86 16.18
C GLY A 48 8.90 7.98 16.46
N ILE A 49 8.16 6.87 16.57
CA ILE A 49 6.69 6.87 16.73
C ILE A 49 6.31 6.72 18.21
N ASP A 50 5.64 7.73 18.77
CA ASP A 50 5.18 7.70 20.18
C ASP A 50 3.95 6.78 20.37
N GLU A 51 2.97 6.85 19.48
CA GLU A 51 1.87 5.89 19.41
C GLU A 51 1.48 5.68 17.94
N GLY A 52 1.30 4.42 17.54
CA GLY A 52 0.95 4.11 16.16
C GLY A 52 0.69 2.64 15.89
N LEU A 53 0.55 2.32 14.61
CA LEU A 53 0.30 0.96 14.13
C LEU A 53 1.25 0.60 12.98
N LEU A 54 1.96 -0.51 13.14
CA LEU A 54 2.59 -1.18 12.01
C LEU A 54 1.56 -2.09 11.34
N ALA A 55 1.01 -1.64 10.21
CA ALA A 55 0.08 -2.42 9.40
C ALA A 55 0.86 -3.33 8.44
N ASP A 56 0.78 -4.64 8.67
CA ASP A 56 1.55 -5.64 7.91
C ASP A 56 0.73 -6.23 6.75
N SER A 57 -0.55 -6.54 6.98
CA SER A 57 -1.42 -7.08 5.94
C SER A 57 -2.88 -6.69 6.12
N ALA A 58 -3.64 -6.70 5.02
CA ALA A 58 -5.10 -6.48 5.01
C ALA A 58 -5.85 -7.82 4.80
N LEU A 59 -7.02 -7.98 5.44
CA LEU A 59 -7.90 -9.17 5.27
C LEU A 59 -8.68 -9.18 3.95
N GLY A 60 -8.42 -8.20 3.09
CA GLY A 60 -9.05 -8.03 1.80
C GLY A 60 -8.71 -6.65 1.25
N LEU A 61 -8.55 -6.59 -0.07
CA LEU A 61 -8.38 -5.35 -0.80
C LEU A 61 -9.55 -5.24 -1.79
N GLY A 62 -10.09 -4.03 -1.98
CA GLY A 62 -11.14 -3.77 -2.97
C GLY A 62 -12.42 -3.14 -2.46
N GLN A 63 -12.53 -2.82 -1.17
CA GLN A 63 -13.67 -2.08 -0.60
C GLN A 63 -13.52 -0.54 -0.77
N GLY A 64 -12.70 -0.10 -1.72
CA GLY A 64 -12.43 1.32 -1.99
C GLY A 64 -13.02 1.79 -3.30
N ASN A 65 -13.30 3.09 -3.39
CA ASN A 65 -13.64 3.75 -4.63
C ASN A 65 -12.36 4.22 -5.33
N VAL A 66 -11.94 3.49 -6.36
CA VAL A 66 -10.71 3.78 -7.11
C VAL A 66 -10.76 5.15 -7.80
N LEU A 67 -11.94 5.65 -8.19
CA LEU A 67 -12.06 6.95 -8.85
C LEU A 67 -11.84 8.11 -7.88
N SER A 68 -12.35 8.00 -6.65
CA SER A 68 -12.20 9.06 -5.64
C SER A 68 -11.00 8.87 -4.72
N GLY A 69 -10.40 7.68 -4.70
CA GLY A 69 -9.28 7.31 -3.82
C GLY A 69 -9.69 6.89 -2.41
N ALA A 70 -10.98 6.93 -2.09
CA ALA A 70 -11.49 6.60 -0.75
C ALA A 70 -11.41 5.09 -0.49
N PHE A 71 -10.95 4.69 0.69
CA PHE A 71 -10.87 3.28 1.10
C PHE A 71 -11.24 3.09 2.58
N SER A 72 -11.65 1.87 2.91
CA SER A 72 -11.79 1.38 4.28
C SER A 72 -11.55 -0.13 4.28
N ASN A 73 -10.49 -0.58 4.97
CA ASN A 73 -10.07 -1.99 4.95
C ASN A 73 -9.72 -2.46 6.35
N SER A 74 -10.11 -3.69 6.67
CA SER A 74 -9.70 -4.36 7.90
C SER A 74 -8.30 -4.96 7.76
N LEU A 75 -7.50 -4.82 8.81
CA LEU A 75 -6.14 -5.36 8.87
C LEU A 75 -6.16 -6.82 9.32
N GLY A 76 -5.34 -7.66 8.69
CA GLY A 76 -5.15 -9.07 9.05
C GLY A 76 -4.05 -9.27 10.07
N LEU A 77 -2.97 -8.53 9.91
CA LEU A 77 -1.88 -8.45 10.87
C LEU A 77 -1.50 -6.98 11.05
N ALA A 78 -1.53 -6.55 12.30
CA ALA A 78 -1.08 -5.24 12.71
C ALA A 78 -0.48 -5.31 14.12
N TYR A 79 0.48 -4.44 14.39
CA TYR A 79 1.15 -4.36 15.67
C TYR A 79 1.06 -2.95 16.23
N LYS A 80 0.78 -2.83 17.52
CA LYS A 80 0.80 -1.55 18.21
C LYS A 80 2.24 -1.12 18.45
N ILE A 81 2.50 0.15 18.16
CA ILE A 81 3.73 0.84 18.52
C ILE A 81 3.41 1.77 19.69
N GLU A 82 4.19 1.69 20.77
CA GLU A 82 4.17 2.64 21.88
C GLU A 82 5.61 3.03 22.22
N LYS A 83 5.88 4.33 22.31
CA LYS A 83 7.16 4.93 22.70
C LYS A 83 8.35 4.36 21.92
N GLY A 84 8.17 4.19 20.61
CA GLY A 84 9.20 3.69 19.72
C GLY A 84 9.37 2.16 19.71
N GLU A 85 8.49 1.41 20.38
CA GLU A 85 8.60 -0.05 20.48
C GLU A 85 7.31 -0.77 20.04
N ILE A 86 7.47 -1.91 19.36
CA ILE A 86 6.35 -2.81 19.06
C ILE A 86 5.95 -3.55 20.33
N VAL A 87 4.79 -3.21 20.89
CA VAL A 87 4.33 -3.76 22.18
C VAL A 87 3.45 -5.01 22.04
N GLY A 88 2.95 -5.28 20.84
CA GLY A 88 2.20 -6.51 20.59
C GLY A 88 1.27 -6.43 19.38
N ARG A 89 0.71 -7.60 19.03
CA ARG A 89 -0.28 -7.71 17.96
C ARG A 89 -1.62 -7.14 18.42
N VAL A 90 -2.25 -6.38 17.53
CA VAL A 90 -3.67 -5.97 17.66
C VAL A 90 -4.55 -6.72 16.66
N LYS A 91 -5.83 -6.85 16.99
CA LYS A 91 -6.84 -7.54 16.17
C LYS A 91 -8.05 -6.63 16.01
N ASP A 92 -8.90 -6.96 15.04
CA ASP A 92 -10.17 -6.26 14.81
C ASP A 92 -9.99 -4.74 14.59
N VAL A 93 -8.88 -4.40 13.92
CA VAL A 93 -8.51 -3.04 13.53
C VAL A 93 -8.79 -2.84 12.04
N SER A 94 -9.33 -1.68 11.69
CA SER A 94 -9.52 -1.23 10.32
C SER A 94 -8.91 0.16 10.13
N ILE A 95 -8.44 0.42 8.91
CA ILE A 95 -7.94 1.73 8.49
C ILE A 95 -8.82 2.29 7.39
N ALA A 96 -9.01 3.61 7.38
CA ALA A 96 -9.79 4.30 6.36
C ALA A 96 -9.15 5.64 5.99
N GLY A 97 -9.35 6.08 4.76
CA GLY A 97 -8.78 7.34 4.29
C GLY A 97 -8.95 7.55 2.79
N ASN A 98 -8.18 8.50 2.26
CA ASN A 98 -8.05 8.73 0.83
C ASN A 98 -6.59 8.54 0.40
N VAL A 99 -6.34 7.64 -0.54
CA VAL A 99 -4.96 7.34 -0.99
C VAL A 99 -4.30 8.52 -1.68
N TYR A 100 -5.06 9.40 -2.35
CA TYR A 100 -4.48 10.56 -3.02
C TYR A 100 -3.95 11.58 -2.00
N ASP A 101 -4.68 11.81 -0.91
CA ASP A 101 -4.27 12.72 0.15
C ASP A 101 -3.07 12.13 0.91
N LEU A 102 -3.16 10.85 1.31
CA LEU A 102 -2.09 10.18 2.05
C LEU A 102 -0.77 10.07 1.28
N LEU A 103 -0.82 9.89 -0.04
CA LEU A 103 0.41 9.84 -0.85
C LEU A 103 1.01 11.23 -1.13
N GLN A 104 0.28 12.33 -0.90
CA GLN A 104 0.84 13.68 -0.96
C GLN A 104 1.67 14.01 0.28
N ASP A 105 1.27 13.47 1.44
CA ASP A 105 1.86 13.77 2.75
C ASP A 105 2.56 12.54 3.35
N VAL A 106 3.42 11.88 2.55
CA VAL A 106 4.26 10.78 3.03
C VAL A 106 5.36 11.32 3.93
N ALA A 107 5.36 10.93 5.21
CA ALA A 107 6.33 11.39 6.19
C ALA A 107 7.72 10.79 5.98
N ALA A 108 7.78 9.49 5.70
CA ALA A 108 9.02 8.78 5.44
C ALA A 108 8.80 7.48 4.66
N VAL A 109 9.86 7.02 3.99
CA VAL A 109 9.92 5.73 3.29
C VAL A 109 11.13 4.97 3.82
N SER A 110 10.95 3.69 4.16
CA SER A 110 12.05 2.89 4.71
C SER A 110 13.10 2.59 3.66
N ARG A 111 14.33 2.37 4.13
CA ARG A 111 15.46 1.92 3.33
C ARG A 111 15.33 0.44 2.92
N GLU A 112 14.74 -0.37 3.79
CA GLU A 112 14.46 -1.76 3.50
C GLU A 112 13.22 -1.87 2.59
N SER A 113 13.27 -2.77 1.62
CA SER A 113 12.13 -3.14 0.76
C SER A 113 11.92 -4.64 0.77
N GLU A 114 10.66 -5.07 0.71
CA GLU A 114 10.29 -6.47 0.68
C GLU A 114 9.64 -6.85 -0.64
N TRP A 115 9.91 -8.08 -1.11
CA TRP A 115 9.21 -8.66 -2.25
C TRP A 115 7.93 -9.35 -1.79
N ILE A 116 6.81 -8.76 -2.18
CA ILE A 116 5.46 -9.24 -1.86
C ILE A 116 4.86 -9.85 -3.13
N TYR A 117 4.32 -11.07 -3.00
CA TYR A 117 3.73 -11.86 -4.09
C TYR A 117 4.61 -12.00 -5.35
N ASN A 118 5.93 -11.91 -5.20
CA ASN A 118 6.93 -12.02 -6.27
C ASN A 118 6.85 -10.97 -7.39
N ASN A 119 6.06 -9.91 -7.24
CA ASN A 119 5.92 -8.86 -8.25
C ASN A 119 5.80 -7.44 -7.69
N PHE A 120 5.68 -7.27 -6.38
CA PHE A 120 5.73 -5.97 -5.72
C PHE A 120 7.01 -5.90 -4.89
N SER A 121 7.86 -4.91 -5.13
CA SER A 121 8.99 -4.59 -4.24
C SER A 121 8.70 -3.27 -3.57
N LEU A 122 8.30 -3.32 -2.30
CA LEU A 122 7.77 -2.17 -1.57
C LEU A 122 8.54 -1.99 -0.25
N PRO A 123 9.01 -0.77 0.05
CA PRO A 123 9.41 -0.39 1.40
C PRO A 123 8.18 -0.12 2.28
N CYS A 124 8.39 0.00 3.58
CA CYS A 124 7.41 0.55 4.50
C CYS A 124 7.26 2.06 4.25
N ILE A 125 6.03 2.55 4.37
CA ILE A 125 5.69 3.96 4.22
C ILE A 125 5.09 4.43 5.54
N LEU A 126 5.64 5.51 6.10
CA LEU A 126 5.09 6.17 7.28
C LEU A 126 4.09 7.25 6.85
N LEU A 127 2.91 7.18 7.45
CA LEU A 127 1.80 8.11 7.26
C LEU A 127 1.38 8.59 8.64
N ASP A 128 1.40 9.90 8.88
CA ASP A 128 1.15 10.47 10.22
C ASP A 128 -0.35 10.46 10.57
N ASP A 129 -1.21 10.95 9.67
CA ASP A 129 -2.63 11.19 9.94
C ASP A 129 -3.56 10.10 9.39
N MET A 130 -3.37 8.85 9.83
CA MET A 130 -4.24 7.74 9.43
C MET A 130 -5.45 7.58 10.36
N ASN A 131 -6.65 7.45 9.79
CA ASN A 131 -7.83 7.11 10.58
C ASN A 131 -7.87 5.61 10.88
N VAL A 132 -7.88 5.28 12.16
CA VAL A 132 -7.85 3.91 12.70
C VAL A 132 -9.11 3.66 13.51
N VAL A 133 -9.81 2.57 13.20
CA VAL A 133 -10.98 2.10 13.95
C VAL A 133 -10.64 0.75 14.56
N ALA A 134 -10.61 0.66 15.88
CA ALA A 134 -10.47 -0.59 16.63
C ALA A 134 -11.79 -0.92 17.33
N LYS A 135 -12.18 -2.19 17.36
CA LYS A 135 -13.24 -2.67 18.26
C LYS A 135 -12.63 -3.02 19.61
N GLU A 136 -13.30 -2.59 20.68
CA GLU A 136 -13.03 -3.02 22.07
C GLU A 136 -13.27 -4.52 22.26
#